data_AF-A0A6I5RDE3-F1
#
_entry.id   AF-A0A6I5RDE3-F1
#
_cell.length_a   1.000
_cell.length_b   1.000
_cell.length_c   1.000
_cell.angle_alpha   90.00
_cell.angle_beta   90.00
_cell.angle_gamma   90.00
#
_symmetry.space_group_name_H-M   'P 1'
#
loop_
_entity.id
_entity.type
_entity.pdbx_description
1 polymer ?
#
loop_
_entity_poly.entity_id
_entity_poly.type
_entity_poly.pdbx_seq_one_letter_code
_entity_poly.pdbx_strand_id
1 'polypeptide(L)' 'MFQPTHWLVSRSRKIPVIVQSRGDKSLVFTEKEWEQTTSPAFELHSKLGIFCRGVRVLGYELEPVTSTPLAAQVTPVEAQ' A
#
# COMPACT_ATOMS: atom_id res chain seq x y z
N MET A 1 -7.66 -15.76 1.87
CA MET A 1 -7.90 -14.83 3.00
C MET A 1 -7.31 -13.48 2.63
N PHE A 2 -8.03 -12.39 2.88
CA PHE A 2 -7.54 -11.03 2.65
C PHE A 2 -6.62 -10.62 3.81
N GLN A 3 -5.37 -10.28 3.50
CA GLN A 3 -4.38 -9.79 4.47
C GLN A 3 -3.82 -8.45 3.98
N PRO A 4 -4.36 -7.31 4.41
CA PRO A 4 -3.98 -6.02 3.87
C PRO A 4 -2.51 -5.70 4.18
N THR A 5 -1.79 -5.24 3.16
CA THR A 5 -0.39 -4.80 3.31
C THR A 5 -0.27 -3.30 3.45
N HIS A 6 -1.23 -2.54 2.92
CA HIS A 6 -1.25 -1.08 2.98
C HIS A 6 -2.67 -0.55 3.26
N TRP A 7 -2.75 0.70 3.69
CA TRP A 7 -3.93 1.53 3.70
C TRP A 7 -3.89 2.44 2.47
N LEU A 8 -4.93 2.39 1.65
CA LEU A 8 -5.22 3.44 0.67
C LEU A 8 -5.90 4.60 1.40
N VAL A 9 -5.14 5.66 1.62
CA VAL A 9 -5.56 6.83 2.39
C VAL A 9 -6.00 7.93 1.45
N SER A 10 -7.15 8.49 1.72
CA SER A 10 -7.68 9.71 1.11
C SER A 10 -8.05 10.70 2.20
N ARG A 11 -8.40 11.93 1.81
CA ARG A 11 -8.81 12.98 2.78
C ARG A 11 -9.92 12.56 3.74
N SER A 12 -10.85 11.69 3.30
CA SER A 12 -12.04 11.33 4.06
C SER A 12 -12.08 9.87 4.53
N ARG A 13 -11.22 9.01 3.97
CA ARG A 13 -11.32 7.55 4.16
C ARG A 13 -9.94 6.90 4.14
N LYS A 14 -9.77 5.88 4.99
CA LYS A 14 -8.68 4.89 4.90
C LYS A 14 -9.29 3.54 4.55
N ILE A 15 -8.77 2.90 3.50
CA ILE A 15 -9.29 1.63 2.99
C ILE A 15 -8.17 0.59 3.04
N PRO A 16 -8.37 -0.58 3.66
CA PRO A 16 -7.34 -1.62 3.67
C PRO A 16 -7.19 -2.20 2.25
N VAL A 17 -5.95 -2.36 1.80
CA VAL A 17 -5.62 -2.87 0.47
C VAL A 17 -4.42 -3.80 0.50
N ILE A 18 -4.36 -4.70 -0.47
CA ILE A 18 -3.17 -5.49 -0.78
C ILE A 18 -2.46 -4.83 -1.96
N VAL A 19 -1.18 -4.50 -1.78
CA VAL A 19 -0.32 -4.02 -2.85
C VAL A 19 0.58 -5.16 -3.30
N GLN A 20 0.56 -5.49 -4.60
CA GLN A 20 1.45 -6.47 -5.23
C GLN A 20 2.26 -5.84 -6.35
N SER A 21 3.58 -6.02 -6.32
CA SER A 21 4.45 -5.58 -7.41
C SER A 21 4.26 -6.45 -8.65
N ARG A 22 4.12 -5.82 -9.82
CA ARG A 22 3.99 -6.48 -11.13
C ARG A 22 4.77 -5.70 -12.18
N GLY A 23 6.06 -6.04 -12.32
CA GLY A 23 6.98 -5.32 -13.20
C GLY A 23 7.17 -3.88 -12.72
N ASP A 24 6.96 -2.92 -13.62
CA ASP A 24 7.23 -1.49 -13.38
C ASP A 24 6.15 -0.77 -12.56
N LYS A 25 5.05 -1.46 -12.26
CA LYS A 25 3.94 -0.94 -11.46
C LYS A 25 3.56 -1.91 -10.36
N SER A 26 2.87 -1.41 -9.35
CA SER A 26 2.21 -2.23 -8.34
C SER A 26 0.72 -2.19 -8.54
N LEU A 27 0.07 -3.33 -8.39
CA LEU A 27 -1.37 -3.47 -8.42
C LEU A 27 -1.92 -3.33 -7.00
N VAL A 28 -3.02 -2.60 -6.86
CA VAL A 28 -3.64 -2.31 -5.56
C VAL A 28 -5.02 -2.97 -5.54
N PHE A 29 -5.18 -3.98 -4.69
CA PHE A 29 -6.40 -4.77 -4.56
C PHE A 29 -7.15 -4.38 -3.29
N THR A 30 -8.42 -4.03 -3.43
CA THR A 30 -9.36 -4.01 -2.31
C THR A 30 -9.74 -5.42 -1.90
N GLU A 31 -10.34 -5.57 -0.71
CA GLU A 31 -10.84 -6.86 -0.21
C GLU A 31 -11.77 -7.55 -1.23
N LYS A 32 -12.74 -6.81 -1.76
CA LYS A 32 -13.68 -7.33 -2.77
C LYS A 32 -12.97 -7.81 -4.03
N GLU A 33 -12.01 -7.04 -4.53
CA GLU A 33 -11.28 -7.40 -5.75
C GLU A 33 -10.43 -8.66 -5.55
N TRP A 34 -9.80 -8.77 -4.37
CA TRP A 34 -8.99 -9.91 -3.97
C TRP A 34 -9.82 -11.19 -3.84
N GLU A 35 -10.95 -11.13 -3.15
CA GLU A 35 -11.84 -12.28 -2.94
C GLU A 35 -12.48 -12.77 -4.24
N GLN A 36 -12.87 -11.84 -5.11
CA GLN A 36 -13.52 -12.16 -6.39
C GLN A 36 -12.53 -12.49 -7.50
N THR A 37 -11.21 -12.46 -7.25
CA THR A 37 -10.16 -12.67 -8.24
C THR A 37 -10.34 -11.78 -9.48
N THR A 38 -10.78 -10.54 -9.26
CA THR A 38 -11.03 -9.58 -10.33
C THR A 38 -9.81 -8.69 -10.55
N SER A 39 -9.70 -8.12 -11.76
CA SER A 39 -8.63 -7.19 -12.07
C SER A 39 -8.73 -5.95 -11.16
N PRO A 40 -7.64 -5.53 -10.50
CA PRO A 40 -7.65 -4.39 -9.61
C PRO A 40 -7.88 -3.11 -10.41
N ALA A 41 -8.75 -2.24 -9.90
CA ALA A 41 -8.98 -0.95 -10.55
C ALA A 41 -7.80 0.01 -10.38
N PHE A 42 -7.03 -0.15 -9.30
CA PHE A 42 -5.96 0.77 -8.91
C PHE A 42 -4.56 0.22 -9.21
N GLU A 43 -3.70 1.13 -9.67
CA GLU A 43 -2.30 0.87 -9.99
C GLU A 43 -1.43 1.95 -9.37
N LEU A 44 -0.31 1.57 -8.77
CA LEU A 44 0.71 2.46 -8.24
C LEU A 44 1.93 2.41 -9.14
N HIS A 45 2.35 3.58 -9.61
CA HIS A 45 3.60 3.79 -10.31
C HIS A 45 4.54 4.62 -9.42
N SER A 46 5.70 4.09 -9.06
CA SER A 46 6.61 4.73 -8.08
C SER A 46 7.00 6.17 -8.42
N LYS A 47 7.05 6.52 -9.72
CA LYS A 47 7.39 7.88 -10.20
C LYS A 47 6.18 8.72 -10.59
N LEU A 48 5.04 8.09 -10.92
CA LEU A 48 3.88 8.78 -11.48
C LEU A 48 2.73 8.93 -10.46
N GLY A 49 2.71 8.12 -9.41
CA GLY A 49 1.66 8.09 -8.38
C GLY A 49 0.61 7.03 -8.64
N ILE A 50 -0.61 7.25 -8.14
CA ILE A 50 -1.72 6.28 -8.18
C ILE A 50 -2.61 6.56 -9.39
N PHE A 51 -3.05 5.49 -10.05
CA PHE A 51 -3.93 5.49 -11.20
C PHE A 51 -5.14 4.60 -10.92
N CYS A 52 -6.31 4.99 -11.43
CA CYS A 52 -7.51 4.17 -11.46
C CYS A 52 -7.90 3.97 -12.91
N ARG A 53 -7.86 2.72 -13.40
CA ARG A 53 -8.18 2.35 -14.79
C ARG A 53 -7.48 3.24 -15.84
N GLY A 54 -6.21 3.56 -15.62
CA GLY A 54 -5.39 4.40 -16.51
C GLY A 54 -5.50 5.91 -16.28
N VAL A 55 -6.38 6.38 -15.40
CA VAL A 55 -6.50 7.81 -15.05
C VAL A 55 -5.74 8.09 -13.76
N ARG A 56 -4.83 9.07 -13.77
CA ARG A 56 -4.09 9.48 -12.57
C ARG A 56 -5.04 10.09 -11.55
N VAL A 57 -5.05 9.55 -10.33
CA VAL A 57 -5.85 10.07 -9.22
C VAL A 57 -4.96 10.81 -8.23
N LEU A 58 -5.47 11.92 -7.68
CA LEU A 58 -4.75 12.78 -6.75
C LEU A 58 -5.36 12.71 -5.36
N GLY A 59 -4.57 13.02 -4.33
CA GLY A 59 -5.01 13.02 -2.94
C GLY A 59 -5.24 11.63 -2.36
N TYR A 60 -4.65 10.61 -2.99
CA TYR A 60 -4.55 9.25 -2.49
C TYR A 60 -3.09 8.92 -2.20
N GLU A 61 -2.86 8.25 -1.09
CA GLU A 61 -1.55 7.79 -0.64
C GLU A 61 -1.65 6.35 -0.16
N LEU A 62 -0.53 5.62 -0.21
CA LEU A 62 -0.44 4.28 0.34
C LEU A 62 0.45 4.30 1.58
N GLU A 63 -0.15 4.00 2.72
CA GLU A 63 0.57 3.85 3.99
C GLU A 63 0.73 2.35 4.28
N PRO A 64 1.92 1.82 4.57
CA PRO A 64 2.07 0.42 4.95
C PRO A 64 1.28 0.13 6.24
N VAL A 65 0.59 -1.02 6.28
CA VAL A 65 -0.01 -1.53 7.52
C VAL A 65 1.18 -1.90 8.41
N THR A 66 1.47 -1.06 9.39
CA THR A 66 2.55 -1.28 10.34
C THR A 66 2.13 -2.41 11.26
N SER A 67 2.46 -3.64 10.90
CA SER A 67 2.74 -4.67 11.90
C SER A 67 4.14 -4.37 12.41
N THR A 68 4.23 -3.55 13.45
CA THR A 68 5.48 -3.17 14.13
C THR A 68 6.35 -4.42 14.31
N PRO A 69 7.50 -4.57 13.62
CA PRO A 69 8.55 -5.42 14.12
C PRO A 69 9.21 -4.62 15.24
N LEU A 70 9.08 -5.10 16.46
CA LEU A 70 9.79 -4.61 17.64
C LEU A 70 11.30 -4.84 17.46
N ALA A 71 11.97 -4.11 16.57
CA ALA A 71 13.40 -4.33 16.28
C ALA A 71 14.06 -3.09 15.64
N ALA A 72 14.14 -1.99 16.39
CA ALA A 72 15.19 -0.98 16.23
C ALA A 72 15.31 -0.10 17.48
N GLN A 73 15.41 -0.72 18.66
CA GLN A 73 16.15 -0.11 19.77
C GLN A 73 17.50 -0.81 19.80
N VAL A 74 18.44 -0.31 19.00
CA VAL A 74 19.86 -0.63 19.17
C VAL A 74 20.55 0.67 19.51
N THR A 75 20.48 1.03 20.78
CA THR A 75 21.48 1.91 21.41
C THR A 75 22.44 1.01 22.16
N PRO A 76 23.73 0.98 21.80
CA PRO A 76 24.79 0.83 22.77
C PRO A 76 25.26 2.24 23.18
N VAL A 77 25.16 2.45 24.48
CA VAL A 77 25.69 3.53 25.30
C VAL A 77 27.24 3.50 25.34
N GLU A 78 27.83 4.66 25.65
CA GLU A 78 29.21 4.89 26.18
C GLU A 78 30.40 4.57 25.26
N ALA A 79 31.18 5.54 24.77
CA ALA A 79 32.11 6.45 25.47
C ALA A 79 33.27 5.73 26.18
N GLN A 80 34.44 5.72 25.53
CA GLN A 80 35.77 5.73 26.15
C GLN A 80 36.72 6.54 25.26
#